data_AF-A0A352KUE3-F1
#
_entry.id   AF-A0A352KUE3-F1
#
_cell.length_a   1.000
_cell.length_b   1.000
_cell.length_c   1.000
_cell.angle_alpha   90.00
_cell.angle_beta   90.00
_cell.angle_gamma   90.00
#
_symmetry.space_group_name_H-M   'P 1'
#
loop_
_entity.id
_entity.type
_entity.pdbx_description
1 polymer ?
#
loop_
_entity_poly.entity_id
_entity_poly.type
_entity_poly.pdbx_seq_one_letter_code
_entity_poly.pdbx_strand_id
1 'polypeptide(L)'
;MDKKTLEELKTRLLEEQKRIQDELGAFAAKDPNLKGDWDSKLPQFGDRTSEQDENQDEVEEYVDVLPVEHSLELRLRDINLALEKIVKGTYGTCEKCGKEIELERLKADPEAR
;
A
#
# COMPACT_ATOMS: atom_id res chain seq x y z
N MET A 1 23.64 -9.89 2.28
CA MET A 1 23.36 -8.51 2.76
C MET A 1 23.89 -8.33 4.17
N ASP A 2 24.50 -7.18 4.51
CA ASP A 2 24.96 -6.91 5.88
C ASP A 2 23.83 -6.43 6.80
N LYS A 3 24.00 -6.59 8.12
CA LYS A 3 22.98 -6.26 9.11
C LYS A 3 22.60 -4.77 9.13
N LYS A 4 23.54 -3.88 8.84
CA LYS A 4 23.29 -2.43 8.86
C LYS A 4 22.37 -2.04 7.71
N THR A 5 22.70 -2.50 6.50
CA THR A 5 21.88 -2.30 5.31
C THR A 5 20.48 -2.91 5.47
N LEU A 6 20.35 -4.08 6.08
CA LEU A 6 19.06 -4.71 6.33
C LEU A 6 18.18 -3.87 7.27
N GLU A 7 18.74 -3.32 8.35
CA GLU A 7 18.00 -2.44 9.26
C GLU A 7 17.63 -1.09 8.61
N GLU A 8 18.50 -0.54 7.75
CA GLU A 8 18.20 0.65 6.96
C GLU A 8 17.00 0.43 6.01
N LEU A 9 17.01 -0.69 5.26
CA LEU A 9 15.91 -1.05 4.35
C LEU A 9 14.61 -1.35 5.11
N LYS A 10 14.70 -2.05 6.25
CA LYS A 10 13.56 -2.30 7.12
C LYS A 10 12.94 -1.01 7.65
N THR A 11 13.77 -0.05 8.05
CA THR A 11 13.30 1.25 8.54
C THR A 11 12.55 1.99 7.44
N ARG A 12 13.10 2.02 6.22
CA ARG A 12 12.43 2.61 5.05
C ARG A 12 11.09 1.95 4.75
N LEU A 13 11.03 0.61 4.77
CA LEU A 13 9.78 -0.13 4.56
C LEU A 13 8.72 0.21 5.62
N LEU A 14 9.11 0.41 6.88
CA LEU A 14 8.18 0.81 7.95
C LEU A 14 7.69 2.25 7.80
N GLU A 15 8.57 3.17 7.41
CA GLU A 15 8.20 4.57 7.11
C GLU A 15 7.24 4.63 5.93
N GLU A 16 7.52 3.87 4.86
CA GLU A 16 6.68 3.75 3.67
C GLU A 16 5.31 3.12 3.99
N GLN A 17 5.31 2.02 4.77
CA GLN A 17 4.10 1.36 5.26
C GLN A 17 3.20 2.37 5.97
N LYS A 18 3.76 3.15 6.91
CA LYS A 18 3.00 4.14 7.65
C LYS A 18 2.46 5.24 6.73
N ARG A 19 3.29 5.76 5.81
CA ARG A 19 2.86 6.82 4.88
C ARG A 19 1.69 6.37 4.02
N ILE A 20 1.74 5.16 3.46
CA ILE A 20 0.65 4.61 2.64
C ILE A 20 -0.61 4.36 3.48
N GLN A 21 -0.47 3.92 4.73
CA GLN A 21 -1.61 3.78 5.64
C GLN A 21 -2.25 5.13 5.99
N ASP A 22 -1.46 6.19 6.16
CA ASP A 22 -1.95 7.54 6.40
C ASP A 22 -2.66 8.11 5.15
N GLU A 23 -2.12 7.83 3.95
CA GLU A 23 -2.71 8.21 2.66
C GLU A 23 -4.03 7.50 2.39
N LEU A 24 -4.06 6.17 2.51
CA LEU A 24 -5.30 5.39 2.45
C LEU A 24 -6.29 5.85 3.52
N GLY A 25 -5.83 6.12 4.75
CA GLY A 25 -6.68 6.61 5.83
C GLY A 25 -7.37 7.96 5.59
N ALA A 26 -6.92 8.74 4.59
CA ALA A 26 -7.54 10.01 4.24
C ALA A 26 -8.87 9.83 3.50
N PHE A 27 -9.06 8.73 2.76
CA PHE A 27 -10.23 8.50 1.89
C PHE A 27 -10.81 7.07 1.98
N ALA A 28 -10.08 6.12 2.55
CA ALA A 28 -10.47 4.73 2.76
C ALA A 28 -10.40 4.35 4.24
N ALA A 29 -11.28 3.46 4.68
CA ALA A 29 -11.19 2.83 5.99
C ALA A 29 -10.66 1.41 5.84
N LYS A 30 -9.79 1.02 6.77
CA LYS A 30 -9.35 -0.36 6.86
C LYS A 30 -10.54 -1.29 7.12
N ASP A 31 -10.73 -2.33 6.32
CA ASP A 31 -11.77 -3.32 6.55
C ASP A 31 -11.43 -4.11 7.84
N PRO A 32 -12.27 -4.09 8.87
CA PRO A 32 -12.06 -4.91 10.07
C PRO A 32 -12.15 -6.42 9.80
N ASN A 33 -12.75 -6.84 8.69
CA ASN A 33 -12.98 -8.25 8.35
C ASN A 33 -11.86 -8.84 7.48
N LEU A 34 -11.12 -8.02 6.72
CA LEU A 34 -10.08 -8.47 5.81
C LEU A 34 -8.72 -7.79 6.09
N LYS A 35 -7.71 -8.60 6.43
CA LYS A 35 -6.39 -8.08 6.84
C LYS A 35 -5.63 -7.52 5.65
N GLY A 36 -5.50 -6.19 5.60
CA GLY A 36 -4.73 -5.48 4.58
C GLY A 36 -5.57 -4.92 3.45
N ASP A 37 -6.90 -5.02 3.57
CA ASP A 37 -7.89 -4.46 2.68
C ASP A 37 -8.33 -3.10 3.21
N TRP A 38 -8.46 -2.13 2.31
CA TRP A 38 -8.99 -0.81 2.58
C TRP A 38 -10.23 -0.65 1.73
N ASP A 39 -11.33 -0.25 2.35
CA ASP A 39 -12.56 0.10 1.67
C ASP A 39 -12.63 1.62 1.54
N SER A 40 -12.52 2.14 0.32
CA SER A 40 -12.82 3.53 -0.01
C SER A 40 -14.18 3.88 0.56
N LYS A 41 -14.22 4.88 1.43
CA LYS A 41 -15.49 5.44 1.86
C LYS A 41 -16.02 6.20 0.66
N LEU A 42 -17.15 5.77 0.11
CA LEU A 42 -17.94 6.64 -0.76
C LEU A 42 -18.08 7.99 -0.02
N PRO A 43 -17.72 9.13 -0.62
CA PRO A 43 -17.91 10.42 0.02
C PRO A 43 -19.40 10.58 0.31
N GLN A 44 -19.83 10.34 1.56
CA GLN A 44 -21.19 10.70 1.95
C GLN A 44 -21.20 12.20 2.23
N PHE A 45 -21.34 13.00 1.16
CA PHE A 45 -21.75 14.39 1.30
C PHE A 45 -23.24 14.42 1.67
N GLY A 46 -23.53 14.14 2.94
CA GLY A 46 -24.75 14.55 3.65
C GLY A 46 -26.09 14.20 3.01
N ASP A 47 -26.89 13.42 3.72
CA ASP A 47 -28.36 13.34 3.63
C ASP A 47 -29.04 14.72 3.44
N ARG A 48 -29.11 15.24 2.20
CA ARG A 48 -29.80 16.49 1.78
C ARG A 48 -30.14 16.48 0.29
N THR A 49 -31.26 15.84 -0.06
CA THR A 49 -32.25 16.32 -1.05
C THR A 49 -31.78 17.27 -2.18
N SER A 50 -30.99 16.79 -3.14
CA SER A 50 -30.86 17.33 -4.53
C SER A 50 -30.29 16.28 -5.50
N GLU A 51 -31.09 15.25 -5.80
CA GLU A 51 -30.63 13.89 -6.14
C GLU A 51 -30.19 13.58 -7.59
N GLN A 52 -29.65 14.49 -8.42
CA GLN A 52 -29.27 14.07 -9.80
C GLN A 52 -27.93 14.58 -10.37
N ASP A 53 -27.57 15.84 -10.17
CA ASP A 53 -26.26 16.35 -10.63
C ASP A 53 -25.16 16.10 -9.57
N GLU A 54 -25.47 16.26 -8.28
CA GLU A 54 -24.53 15.98 -7.17
C GLU A 54 -24.17 14.48 -7.09
N ASN A 55 -25.11 13.59 -7.43
CA ASN A 55 -24.85 12.15 -7.56
C ASN A 55 -23.89 11.80 -8.72
N GLN A 56 -23.79 12.62 -9.77
CA GLN A 56 -22.83 12.37 -10.86
C GLN A 56 -21.42 12.79 -10.44
N ASP A 57 -21.29 13.97 -9.84
CA ASP A 57 -20.00 14.50 -9.38
C ASP A 57 -19.39 13.59 -8.28
N GLU A 58 -20.21 13.09 -7.35
CA GLU A 58 -19.78 12.14 -6.29
C GLU A 58 -19.33 10.79 -6.86
N VAL A 59 -20.00 10.29 -7.89
CA VAL A 59 -19.63 9.03 -8.56
C VAL A 59 -18.35 9.21 -9.37
N GLU A 60 -18.18 10.37 -10.03
CA GLU A 60 -16.96 10.67 -10.78
C GLU A 60 -15.74 10.79 -9.86
N GLU A 61 -15.84 11.53 -8.75
CA GLU A 61 -14.76 11.64 -7.76
C GLU A 61 -14.42 10.28 -7.13
N TYR A 62 -15.43 9.45 -6.83
CA TYR A 62 -15.19 8.09 -6.33
C TYR A 62 -14.46 7.21 -7.37
N VAL A 63 -14.89 7.24 -8.64
CA VAL A 63 -14.25 6.48 -9.72
C VAL A 63 -12.80 6.91 -9.95
N ASP A 64 -12.48 8.19 -9.77
CA ASP A 64 -11.12 8.72 -9.91
C ASP A 64 -10.18 8.28 -8.77
N VAL A 65 -10.72 8.04 -7.57
CA VAL A 65 -9.92 7.61 -6.40
C VAL A 65 -9.65 6.10 -6.40
N LEU A 66 -10.53 5.28 -7.00
CA LEU A 66 -10.39 3.81 -7.04
C LEU A 66 -9.03 3.31 -7.58
N PRO A 67 -8.48 3.85 -8.69
CA PRO A 67 -7.17 3.42 -9.18
C PRO A 67 -6.03 3.79 -8.21
N VAL A 68 -6.14 4.93 -7.53
CA VAL A 68 -5.16 5.39 -6.54
C VAL A 68 -5.18 4.46 -5.34
N GLU A 69 -6.36 4.19 -4.79
CA GLU A 69 -6.57 3.21 -3.73
C GLU A 69 -5.93 1.87 -4.08
N HIS A 70 -6.33 1.28 -5.21
CA HIS A 70 -5.85 -0.04 -5.61
C HIS A 70 -4.32 -0.09 -5.74
N SER A 71 -3.72 0.98 -6.26
CA SER A 71 -2.25 1.08 -6.38
C SER A 71 -1.56 1.12 -5.01
N LEU A 72 -2.12 1.85 -4.05
CA LEU A 72 -1.60 1.99 -2.70
C LEU A 72 -1.77 0.68 -1.91
N GLU A 73 -2.89 -0.02 -2.07
CA GLU A 73 -3.12 -1.33 -1.46
C GLU A 73 -2.13 -2.39 -1.95
N LEU A 74 -1.93 -2.48 -3.28
CA LEU A 74 -0.95 -3.40 -3.87
C LEU A 74 0.45 -3.12 -3.32
N ARG A 75 0.81 -1.84 -3.22
CA ARG A 75 2.11 -1.44 -2.69
C ARG A 75 2.26 -1.73 -1.20
N LEU A 76 1.22 -1.46 -0.41
CA LEU A 76 1.18 -1.79 1.02
C LEU A 76 1.33 -3.31 1.23
N ARG A 77 0.68 -4.11 0.39
CA ARG A 77 0.80 -5.57 0.39
C ARG A 77 2.23 -6.02 0.12
N ASP A 78 2.88 -5.45 -0.89
CA ASP A 78 4.27 -5.79 -1.23
C ASP A 78 5.25 -5.38 -0.12
N ILE A 79 5.04 -4.22 0.53
CA ILE A 79 5.80 -3.79 1.71
C ILE A 79 5.61 -4.76 2.90
N ASN A 80 4.37 -5.16 3.18
CA ASN A 80 4.08 -6.12 4.25
C ASN A 80 4.78 -7.46 4.01
N LEU A 81 4.77 -7.93 2.76
CA LEU A 81 5.45 -9.16 2.36
C LEU A 81 6.98 -9.02 2.51
N ALA A 82 7.55 -7.88 2.11
CA ALA A 82 8.97 -7.59 2.29
C ALA A 82 9.37 -7.63 3.77
N LEU A 83 8.61 -6.99 4.65
CA LEU A 83 8.82 -7.03 6.11
C LEU A 83 8.71 -8.44 6.67
N GLU A 84 7.75 -9.25 6.21
CA GLU A 84 7.62 -10.64 6.62
C GLU A 84 8.84 -11.48 6.17
N LYS A 85 9.32 -11.26 4.94
CA LYS A 85 10.54 -11.91 4.44
C LYS A 85 11.78 -11.51 5.24
N ILE A 86 11.86 -10.27 5.73
CA ILE A 86 12.95 -9.82 6.62
C ILE A 86 12.93 -10.63 7.92
N VAL A 87 11.74 -10.81 8.53
CA VAL A 87 11.59 -11.63 9.75
C VAL A 87 11.95 -13.10 9.49
N LYS A 88 11.56 -13.64 8.33
CA LYS A 88 11.87 -15.02 7.91
C LYS A 88 13.31 -15.22 7.43
N GLY A 89 14.09 -14.16 7.24
CA GLY A 89 15.45 -14.22 6.69
C GLY A 89 15.51 -14.58 5.20
N THR A 90 14.43 -14.38 4.44
CA THR A 90 14.32 -14.66 3.00
C THR A 90 14.25 -13.40 2.13
N TYR A 91 14.45 -12.23 2.75
CA TYR A 91 14.42 -10.93 2.06
C TYR A 91 15.56 -10.81 1.05
N GLY A 92 15.27 -10.13 -0.07
CA GLY A 92 16.23 -9.96 -1.16
C GLY A 92 16.40 -11.20 -2.05
N THR A 93 15.47 -12.16 -2.02
CA THR A 93 15.44 -13.29 -2.97
C THR A 93 14.29 -13.11 -3.96
N CYS A 94 14.60 -13.22 -5.26
CA CYS A 94 13.62 -13.08 -6.33
C CYS A 94 12.66 -14.28 -6.36
N GLU A 95 11.36 -14.03 -6.36
CA GLU A 95 10.31 -15.04 -6.36
C GLU A 95 10.22 -15.82 -7.67
N LYS A 96 10.64 -15.21 -8.79
CA LYS A 96 10.56 -15.85 -10.12
C LYS A 96 11.73 -16.79 -10.40
N CYS A 97 12.94 -16.41 -10.00
CA CYS A 97 14.15 -17.14 -10.37
C CYS A 97 14.94 -17.69 -9.18
N GLY A 98 14.56 -17.35 -7.95
CA GLY A 98 15.22 -17.81 -6.73
C GLY A 98 16.61 -17.21 -6.48
N LYS A 99 17.04 -16.24 -7.29
CA LYS A 99 18.36 -15.58 -7.15
C LYS A 99 18.28 -14.40 -6.20
N GLU A 100 19.41 -14.01 -5.63
CA GLU A 100 19.51 -12.77 -4.87
C GLU A 100 19.21 -11.56 -5.76
N ILE A 101 18.43 -10.63 -5.24
CA ILE A 101 18.11 -9.35 -5.85
C ILE A 101 19.30 -8.42 -5.59
N GLU A 102 19.78 -7.76 -6.65
CA GLU A 102 20.86 -6.78 -6.56
C GLU A 102 20.58 -5.74 -5.48
N LEU A 103 21.59 -5.44 -4.65
CA LEU A 103 21.43 -4.54 -3.53
C LEU A 103 21.01 -3.13 -3.97
N GLU A 104 21.55 -2.64 -5.09
CA GLU A 104 21.20 -1.33 -5.64
C GLU A 104 19.73 -1.27 -6.07
N ARG A 105 19.15 -2.40 -6.51
CA ARG A 105 17.72 -2.51 -6.78
C ARG A 105 16.91 -2.42 -5.49
N LEU A 106 17.31 -3.13 -4.44
CA LEU A 106 16.61 -3.06 -3.14
C LEU A 106 16.73 -1.69 -2.46
N LYS A 107 17.83 -0.97 -2.70
CA LYS A 107 17.98 0.41 -2.21
C LYS A 107 17.06 1.41 -2.93
N ALA A 108 16.80 1.17 -4.21
CA ALA A 108 15.88 1.98 -5.02
C ALA A 108 14.42 1.59 -4.79
N ASP A 109 14.15 0.30 -4.63
CA ASP A 109 12.82 -0.30 -4.48
C ASP A 109 12.89 -1.42 -3.40
N PRO A 110 12.71 -1.07 -2.12
CA PRO A 110 12.82 -2.01 -1.00
C PRO A 110 11.79 -3.14 -1.02
N GLU A 111 10.65 -2.95 -1.68
CA GLU A 111 9.58 -3.94 -1.83
C GLU A 111 9.77 -4.89 -3.04
N ALA A 112 10.88 -4.76 -3.78
CA ALA A 112 11.17 -5.61 -4.93
C ALA A 112 11.18 -7.13 -4.60
N ARG A 113 10.58 -7.91 -5.50
CA ARG A 113 10.42 -9.38 -5.41
C ARG A 113 10.76 -10.11 -6.70
#